data_AF-A0A951UNV6-F1
#
_entry.id   AF-A0A951UNV6-F1
#
_cell.length_a   1.000
_cell.length_b   1.000
_cell.length_c   1.000
_cell.angle_alpha   90.00
_cell.angle_beta   90.00
_cell.angle_gamma   90.00
#
_symmetry.space_group_name_H-M   'P 1'
#
loop_
_entity.id
_entity.type
_entity.pdbx_description
1 polymer ?
#
loop_
_entity_poly.entity_id
_entity_poly.type
_entity_poly.pdbx_seq_one_letter_code
_entity_poly.pdbx_strand_id
1 'polypeptide(L)' 'MQYLLVDTRQRPLGTMNSDKVYSVGDTLHNHDAQGYTVIGLNGFKQMSQTPSLTVIPIKAAIAS' A
#
# COMPACT_ATOMS: atom_id res chain seq x y z
N MET A 1 12.28 5.78 0.82
CA MET A 1 11.13 6.37 1.56
C MET A 1 10.34 5.28 2.26
N GLN A 2 9.80 5.54 3.45
CA GLN A 2 8.91 4.59 4.12
C GLN A 2 7.46 4.95 3.82
N TYR A 3 6.65 3.95 3.46
CA TYR A 3 5.21 4.07 3.25
C TYR A 3 4.46 3.28 4.32
N LEU A 4 3.38 3.85 4.84
CA LEU A 4 2.38 3.12 5.63
C LEU A 4 1.32 2.54 4.68
N LEU A 5 1.17 1.23 4.64
CA LEU A 5 0.14 0.56 3.86
C LEU A 5 -1.14 0.47 4.69
N VAL A 6 -2.27 0.87 4.09
CA VAL A 6 -3.59 0.82 4.74
C VAL A 6 -4.62 0.17 3.81
N ASP A 7 -5.57 -0.55 4.39
CA ASP A 7 -6.69 -1.10 3.62
C ASP A 7 -7.78 -0.04 3.31
N THR A 8 -8.81 -0.43 2.56
CA THR A 8 -9.97 0.42 2.22
C THR A 8 -10.77 0.90 3.43
N ARG A 9 -10.60 0.28 4.60
CA ARG A 9 -11.20 0.68 5.87
C ARG A 9 -10.24 1.53 6.72
N GLN A 10 -9.14 2.01 6.13
CA GLN A 10 -8.08 2.75 6.82
C GLN A 10 -7.46 1.98 7.98
N ARG A 11 -7.34 0.65 7.87
CA ARG A 11 -6.62 -0.15 8.87
C ARG A 11 -5.17 -0.33 8.43
N PRO A 12 -4.18 -0.09 9.33
CA PRO A 12 -2.78 -0.35 9.04
C PRO A 12 -2.55 -1.82 8.68
N LEU A 13 -1.90 -2.07 7.55
CA LEU A 13 -1.47 -3.39 7.11
C LEU A 13 0.01 -3.63 7.42
N GLY A 14 0.81 -2.57 7.45
CA GLY A 14 2.25 -2.62 7.70
C GLY A 14 2.97 -1.43 7.09
N THR A 15 4.31 -1.45 7.13
CA THR A 15 5.14 -0.45 6.46
C THR A 15 5.95 -1.09 5.33
N MET A 16 6.26 -0.30 4.32
CA MET A 16 7.09 -0.69 3.18
C MET A 16 8.16 0.37 2.94
N ASN A 17 9.41 -0.03 2.90
CA ASN A 17 10.50 0.84 2.45
C ASN A 17 10.66 0.71 0.93
N SER A 18 10.66 1.83 0.23
CA SER A 18 10.87 1.88 -1.22
C SER A 18 11.47 3.21 -1.62
N ASP A 19 12.40 3.18 -2.57
CA ASP A 19 12.99 4.39 -3.15
C ASP A 19 12.13 4.96 -4.29
N LYS A 20 11.09 4.23 -4.71
CA LYS A 20 10.11 4.67 -5.71
C LYS A 20 9.01 5.51 -5.06
N VAL A 21 8.59 6.56 -5.76
CA VAL A 21 7.35 7.28 -5.47
C VAL A 21 6.18 6.56 -6.15
N TYR A 22 5.16 6.21 -5.38
CA TYR A 22 3.97 5.53 -5.87
C TYR A 22 2.84 6.48 -6.22
N SER A 23 2.10 6.12 -7.27
CA SER A 23 0.88 6.76 -7.73
C SER A 23 -0.31 5.82 -7.65
N VAL A 24 -1.53 6.35 -7.73
CA VAL A 24 -2.73 5.53 -7.90
C VAL A 24 -2.61 4.69 -9.17
N GLY A 25 -2.90 3.39 -9.07
CA GLY A 25 -2.75 2.42 -10.15
C GLY A 25 -1.41 1.65 -10.13
N ASP A 26 -0.41 2.11 -9.38
CA ASP A 26 0.83 1.35 -9.23
C ASP A 26 0.61 0.05 -8.46
N THR A 27 1.39 -0.97 -8.82
CA THR A 27 1.51 -2.21 -8.06
C THR A 27 2.78 -2.21 -7.22
N LEU A 28 2.68 -2.64 -5.97
CA LEU A 28 3.79 -2.80 -5.04
C LEU A 28 3.77 -4.20 -4.42
N HIS A 29 4.92 -4.65 -3.93
CA HIS A 29 5.04 -5.90 -3.20
C HIS A 29 5.60 -5.58 -1.81
N ASN A 30 4.98 -6.11 -0.76
CA ASN A 30 5.53 -5.99 0.59
C ASN A 30 6.70 -6.97 0.80
N HIS A 31 7.27 -7.00 2.01
CA HIS A 31 8.38 -7.90 2.34
C HIS A 31 8.03 -9.38 2.24
N ASP A 32 6.74 -9.74 2.37
CA ASP A 32 6.23 -11.11 2.24
C ASP A 32 5.92 -11.50 0.78
N ALA A 33 6.35 -10.68 -0.19
CA ALA A 33 5.99 -10.82 -1.61
C ALA A 33 4.47 -10.77 -1.88
N GLN A 34 3.66 -10.26 -0.95
CA GLN A 34 2.25 -9.99 -1.19
C GLN A 34 2.11 -8.76 -2.09
N GLY A 35 1.48 -8.96 -3.25
CA GLY A 35 1.21 -7.91 -4.22
C GLY A 35 0.00 -7.06 -3.83
N TYR A 36 0.12 -5.76 -4.02
CA TYR A 36 -0.93 -4.79 -3.73
C TYR A 36 -1.03 -3.75 -4.85
N THR A 37 -2.23 -3.28 -5.14
CA THR A 37 -2.49 -2.13 -6.02
C THR A 37 -2.79 -0.91 -5.17
N VAL A 38 -2.12 0.20 -5.46
CA VAL A 38 -2.38 1.50 -4.85
C VAL A 38 -3.67 2.08 -5.44
N ILE A 39 -4.65 2.35 -4.58
CA ILE A 39 -5.94 2.95 -4.95
C ILE A 39 -6.15 4.34 -4.32
N GLY A 40 -5.23 4.78 -3.48
CA GLY A 40 -5.28 6.09 -2.85
C GLY A 40 -3.96 6.49 -2.22
N LEU A 41 -3.73 7.80 -2.15
CA LEU A 41 -2.59 8.41 -1.48
C LEU A 41 -3.10 9.16 -0.25
N ASN A 42 -2.38 9.09 0.87
CA ASN A 42 -2.65 9.81 2.12
C ASN A 42 -3.98 9.45 2.80
N GLY A 43 -4.33 8.15 2.84
CA GLY A 43 -5.57 7.66 3.44
C GLY A 43 -5.68 7.81 4.96
N PHE A 44 -4.57 8.05 5.66
CA PHE A 44 -4.54 8.21 7.12
C PHE A 44 -4.44 9.70 7.48
N LYS A 45 -5.51 10.26 8.05
CA LYS A 45 -5.61 11.71 8.32
C LYS A 45 -4.75 12.23 9.50
N GLN A 46 -3.92 11.41 10.15
CA GLN A 46 -3.49 11.75 11.52
C GLN A 46 -2.01 11.64 11.91
N MET A 47 -1.04 11.31 11.05
CA MET A 47 0.37 11.36 11.47
C MET A 47 1.29 11.97 10.42
N SER A 48 1.89 13.09 10.82
CA SER A 48 2.41 14.18 9.99
C SER A 48 3.77 13.94 9.30
N GLN A 49 4.21 12.70 9.06
CA GLN A 49 5.58 12.48 8.55
C GLN A 49 5.75 11.32 7.56
N THR A 50 4.90 10.28 7.63
CA THR A 50 5.04 9.11 6.75
C THR A 50 3.93 9.09 5.71
N PRO A 51 4.24 9.12 4.39
CA PRO A 51 3.23 9.00 3.36
C PRO A 51 2.50 7.66 3.49
N SER A 52 1.17 7.69 3.36
CA SER A 52 0.33 6.48 3.42
C SER A 52 -0.23 6.12 2.05
N LEU A 53 -0.28 4.82 1.76
CA LEU A 53 -0.86 4.28 0.53
C LEU A 53 -2.08 3.43 0.91
N THR A 54 -3.25 3.81 0.40
CA THR A 54 -4.42 2.95 0.44
C THR A 54 -4.26 1.89 -0.62
N VAL A 55 -4.30 0.63 -0.22
CA VAL A 55 -4.01 -0.50 -1.09
C VAL A 55 -5.08 -1.57 -1.03
N ILE A 56 -5.21 -2.31 -2.13
CA ILE A 56 -5.97 -3.55 -2.21
C ILE A 56 -5.04 -4.70 -2.59
N PRO A 57 -5.23 -5.92 -2.04
CA PRO A 57 -4.43 -7.07 -2.43
C PRO A 57 -4.70 -7.39 -3.91
N ILE A 58 -3.63 -7.60 -4.65
CA ILE A 58 -3.70 -8.26 -5.94
C ILE A 58 -4.02 -9.71 -5.59
N LYS A 59 -5.27 -10.14 -5.73
CA LYS A 59 -5.55 -11.58 -5.70
C LYS A 59 -4.64 -12.19 -6.76
N ALA A 60 -3.66 -12.99 -6.34
CA ALA A 60 -3.10 -13.98 -7.25
C ALA A 60 -4.33 -14.67 -7.83
N ALA A 61 -4.53 -14.55 -9.15
CA ALA A 61 -5.62 -15.22 -9.81
C ALA A 61 -5.57 -16.67 -9.29
N ILE A 62 -6.62 -17.08 -8.58
CA ILE A 62 -6.73 -18.46 -8.16
C ILE A 62 -6.89 -19.17 -9.50
N ALA A 63 -5.78 -19.70 -10.02
CA ALA A 63 -5.80 -20.56 -11.20
C ALA A 63 -6.79 -21.65 -10.84
N SER A 64 -7.95 -21.58 -11.50
CA SER A 64 -9.08 -22.47 -11.30
C SER A 64 -8.79 -23.80 -11.97
#